data_AF-A0A953IDY2-F1
#
_entry.id   AF-A0A953IDY2-F1
#
_cell.length_a   1.000
_cell.length_b   1.000
_cell.length_c   1.000
_cell.angle_alpha   90.00
_cell.angle_beta   90.00
_cell.angle_gamma   90.00
#
_symmetry.space_group_name_H-M   'P 1'
#
loop_
_entity.id
_entity.type
_entity.pdbx_description
1 polymer ?
#
loop_
_entity_poly.entity_id
_entity_poly.type
_entity_poly.pdbx_seq_one_letter_code
_entity_poly.pdbx_strand_id
1 'polypeptide(L)'
;MTFGKPLALAIAAVTLLPGLYMVLLSASAFADFGAPRSPGNMAIFGSFETMMALHLGTMLLSIAFLVFYVVHAFKNQRLTQDKRVLWVILLFFGSFIAAIVYWANYIWRVPPTEA
;
A
#
# COMPACT_ATOMS: atom_id res chain seq x y z
N MET A 1 -12.62 6.80 -14.20
CA MET A 1 -11.33 6.67 -14.93
C MET A 1 -11.07 5.19 -15.11
N THR A 2 -10.74 4.74 -16.30
CA THR A 2 -10.30 3.37 -16.57
C THR A 2 -8.78 3.40 -16.75
N PHE A 3 -8.06 2.52 -16.04
CA PHE A 3 -6.61 2.42 -16.18
C PHE A 3 -6.28 1.31 -17.18
N GLY A 4 -5.23 1.51 -17.98
CA GLY A 4 -4.68 0.44 -18.81
C GLY A 4 -4.11 -0.69 -17.93
N LYS A 5 -4.15 -1.93 -18.43
CA LYS A 5 -3.60 -3.13 -17.75
C LYS A 5 -2.19 -2.94 -17.15
N PRO A 6 -1.19 -2.35 -17.86
CA PRO A 6 0.15 -2.18 -17.28
C PRO A 6 0.17 -1.18 -16.11
N LEU A 7 -0.64 -0.12 -16.20
CA LEU A 7 -0.75 0.88 -15.14
C LEU A 7 -1.48 0.32 -13.92
N ALA A 8 -2.50 -0.52 -14.11
CA ALA A 8 -3.14 -1.24 -13.01
C ALA A 8 -2.14 -2.15 -12.27
N LEU A 9 -1.29 -2.89 -12.99
CA LEU A 9 -0.24 -3.72 -12.39
C LEU A 9 0.81 -2.89 -11.64
N ALA A 10 1.22 -1.75 -12.20
CA ALA A 10 2.13 -0.83 -11.51
C ALA A 10 1.52 -0.33 -10.19
N ILE A 11 0.24 0.08 -10.20
CA ILE A 11 -0.47 0.50 -8.97
C ILE A 11 -0.52 -0.65 -7.95
N ALA A 12 -0.76 -1.89 -8.39
CA ALA A 12 -0.75 -3.06 -7.50
C ALA A 12 0.64 -3.28 -6.88
N ALA A 13 1.69 -3.33 -7.71
CA ALA A 13 3.06 -3.53 -7.24
C ALA A 13 3.47 -2.47 -6.20
N VAL A 14 3.11 -1.21 -6.45
CA VAL A 14 3.42 -0.12 -5.51
C VAL A 14 2.50 -0.13 -4.27
N THR A 15 1.27 -0.61 -4.37
CA THR A 15 0.40 -0.80 -3.20
C THR A 15 0.92 -1.94 -2.30
N LEU A 16 1.58 -2.94 -2.87
CA LEU A 16 2.20 -4.05 -2.13
C LEU A 16 3.50 -3.66 -1.42
N LEU A 17 4.18 -2.61 -1.89
CA LEU A 17 5.48 -2.16 -1.37
C LEU A 17 5.47 -1.86 0.15
N PRO A 18 4.51 -1.08 0.70
CA PRO A 18 4.42 -0.85 2.14
C PRO A 18 4.22 -2.13 2.95
N GLY A 19 3.36 -3.04 2.46
CA GLY A 19 3.12 -4.33 3.10
C GLY A 19 4.38 -5.21 3.10
N LEU A 20 5.06 -5.29 1.95
CA LEU A 20 6.33 -6.02 1.83
C LEU A 20 7.41 -5.43 2.74
N TYR A 21 7.52 -4.11 2.82
CA TYR A 21 8.46 -3.44 3.71
C TYR A 21 8.18 -3.79 5.19
N MET A 22 6.91 -3.85 5.61
CA MET A 22 6.57 -4.27 6.99
C MET A 22 6.98 -5.71 7.30
N VAL A 23 6.88 -6.61 6.31
CA VAL A 23 7.38 -7.99 6.44
C VAL A 23 8.90 -8.00 6.57
N LEU A 24 9.62 -7.24 5.75
CA LEU A 24 11.09 -7.13 5.84
C LEU A 24 11.54 -6.55 7.19
N LEU A 25 10.85 -5.52 7.67
CA LEU A 25 11.12 -4.90 8.98
C LEU A 25 10.91 -5.90 10.12
N SER A 26 9.81 -6.66 10.06
CA SER A 26 9.53 -7.70 11.06
C SER A 26 10.60 -8.80 11.00
N ALA A 27 10.94 -9.27 9.79
CA ALA A 27 11.95 -10.29 9.57
C ALA A 27 13.34 -9.88 10.11
N SER A 28 13.74 -8.61 9.96
CA SER A 28 15.00 -8.14 10.53
C SER A 28 14.97 -8.15 12.06
N ALA A 29 13.87 -7.70 12.66
CA ALA A 29 13.70 -7.71 14.11
C ALA A 29 13.71 -9.13 14.69
N PHE A 30 13.09 -10.09 13.99
CA PHE A 30 13.15 -11.50 14.35
C PHE A 30 14.55 -12.10 14.17
N ALA A 31 15.28 -11.73 13.12
CA ALA A 31 16.66 -12.21 12.90
C ALA A 31 17.64 -11.68 13.95
N ASP A 32 17.44 -10.44 14.40
CA ASP A 32 18.24 -9.82 15.46
C ASP A 32 17.83 -10.32 16.87
N PHE A 33 16.73 -11.07 16.99
CA PHE A 33 16.27 -11.64 18.24
C PHE A 33 17.15 -12.82 18.66
N GLY A 34 18.01 -12.60 19.66
CA GLY A 34 18.92 -13.62 20.19
C GLY A 34 20.30 -13.67 19.51
N ALA A 35 20.53 -12.85 18.49
CA ALA A 35 21.85 -12.70 17.86
C ALA A 35 22.78 -11.78 18.70
N PRO A 36 24.11 -11.98 18.65
CA PRO A 36 25.07 -11.02 19.21
C PRO A 36 24.86 -9.65 18.57
N ARG A 37 24.41 -8.66 19.35
CA ARG A 37 24.14 -7.32 18.83
C ARG A 37 25.43 -6.64 18.43
N SER A 38 25.60 -6.42 17.14
CA SER A 38 26.60 -5.50 16.60
C SER A 38 26.04 -4.07 16.74
N PRO A 39 26.72 -3.15 17.45
CA PRO A 39 26.25 -1.77 17.55
C PRO A 39 26.16 -1.14 16.15
N GLY A 40 24.95 -0.72 15.77
CA GLY A 40 24.70 0.00 14.51
C GLY A 40 24.49 -0.88 13.27
N ASN A 41 24.57 -2.21 13.38
CA ASN A 41 24.36 -3.12 12.24
C ASN A 41 23.07 -3.97 12.43
N MET A 42 22.16 -3.93 11.47
CA MET A 42 20.91 -4.71 11.41
C MET A 42 20.98 -5.78 10.33
N ALA A 43 20.43 -6.97 10.59
CA ALA A 43 20.54 -8.13 9.72
C ALA A 43 20.14 -7.89 8.25
N ILE A 44 19.06 -7.13 8.00
CA ILE A 44 18.52 -6.92 6.64
C ILE A 44 18.86 -5.52 6.11
N PHE A 45 18.86 -4.51 6.97
CA PHE A 45 18.96 -3.11 6.55
C PHE A 45 20.39 -2.56 6.58
N GLY A 46 21.35 -3.32 7.11
CA GLY A 46 22.71 -2.83 7.31
C GLY A 46 22.74 -1.82 8.44
N SER A 47 22.36 -0.56 8.23
CA SER A 47 22.40 0.46 9.27
C SER A 47 21.01 0.91 9.73
N PHE A 48 20.96 1.47 10.95
CA PHE A 48 19.76 2.15 11.45
C PHE A 48 19.36 3.36 10.60
N GLU A 49 20.32 4.11 10.07
CA GLU A 49 20.08 5.26 9.20
C GLU A 49 19.39 4.84 7.90
N THR A 50 19.87 3.76 7.26
CA THR A 50 19.25 3.19 6.05
C THR A 50 17.85 2.68 6.34
N MET A 51 17.66 1.95 7.45
CA MET A 51 16.34 1.48 7.89
C MET A 51 15.37 2.66 8.08
N MET A 52 15.83 3.73 8.75
CA MET A 52 15.02 4.91 9.05
C MET A 52 14.65 5.68 7.80
N ALA A 53 15.61 5.88 6.88
CA ALA A 53 15.36 6.54 5.61
C ALA A 53 14.32 5.77 4.76
N LEU A 54 14.44 4.44 4.69
CA LEU A 54 13.47 3.59 4.02
C LEU A 54 12.10 3.64 4.71
N HIS A 55 12.07 3.67 6.05
CA HIS A 55 10.82 3.76 6.82
C HIS A 55 10.06 5.04 6.48
N LEU A 56 10.74 6.18 6.58
CA LEU A 56 10.17 7.50 6.29
C LEU A 56 9.72 7.59 4.83
N GLY A 57 10.53 7.10 3.89
CA GLY A 57 10.15 7.03 2.49
C GLY A 57 8.88 6.21 2.26
N THR A 58 8.76 5.07 2.92
CA THR A 58 7.58 4.19 2.83
C THR A 58 6.35 4.81 3.49
N MET A 59 6.51 5.55 4.59
CA MET A 59 5.42 6.32 5.22
C MET A 59 4.89 7.39 4.27
N LEU A 60 5.77 8.20 3.67
CA LEU A 60 5.38 9.24 2.71
C LEU A 60 4.67 8.63 1.49
N LEU A 61 5.20 7.52 0.98
CA LEU A 61 4.57 6.77 -0.12
C LEU A 61 3.17 6.28 0.27
N SER A 62 3.00 5.74 1.47
CA SER A 62 1.71 5.25 1.98
C SER A 62 0.68 6.38 2.07
N ILE A 63 1.08 7.56 2.52
CA ILE A 63 0.23 8.75 2.56
C ILE A 63 -0.18 9.18 1.14
N ALA A 64 0.77 9.24 0.21
CA ALA A 64 0.49 9.59 -1.19
C ALA A 64 -0.50 8.59 -1.83
N PHE A 65 -0.35 7.29 -1.53
CA PHE A 65 -1.27 6.26 -2.01
C PHE A 65 -2.66 6.36 -1.39
N LEU A 66 -2.75 6.64 -0.10
CA LEU A 66 -4.04 6.87 0.55
C LEU A 66 -4.79 8.02 -0.12
N VAL A 67 -4.13 9.16 -0.34
CA VAL A 67 -4.71 10.30 -1.05
C VAL A 67 -5.14 9.90 -2.47
N PHE A 68 -4.30 9.17 -3.21
CA PHE A 68 -4.64 8.67 -4.54
C PHE A 68 -5.92 7.81 -4.54
N TYR A 69 -6.02 6.83 -3.64
CA TYR A 69 -7.18 5.94 -3.56
C TYR A 69 -8.45 6.68 -3.12
N VAL A 70 -8.34 7.64 -2.20
CA VAL A 70 -9.45 8.51 -1.78
C VAL A 70 -9.95 9.35 -2.95
N VAL A 71 -9.05 10.04 -3.66
CA VAL A 71 -9.40 10.84 -4.84
C VAL A 71 -10.04 9.96 -5.92
N HIS A 72 -9.49 8.76 -6.14
CA HIS A 72 -10.08 7.82 -7.09
C HIS A 72 -11.48 7.38 -6.65
N ALA A 73 -11.71 7.09 -5.36
CA ALA A 73 -13.02 6.75 -4.83
C ALA A 73 -14.04 7.86 -5.08
N PHE A 74 -13.67 9.13 -4.89
CA PHE A 74 -14.58 10.25 -5.17
C PHE A 74 -14.82 10.48 -6.66
N LYS A 75 -13.81 10.27 -7.51
CA LYS A 75 -13.93 10.45 -8.98
C LYS A 75 -14.56 9.25 -9.69
N ASN A 76 -14.70 8.11 -9.03
CA ASN A 76 -15.25 6.91 -9.63
C ASN A 76 -16.79 6.98 -9.67
N GLN A 77 -17.34 7.25 -10.85
CA GLN A 77 -18.79 7.32 -11.08
C GLN A 77 -19.53 6.00 -10.81
N ARG A 78 -18.81 4.86 -10.75
CA ARG A 78 -19.39 3.55 -10.40
C ARG A 78 -19.78 3.42 -8.94
N LEU A 79 -19.26 4.30 -8.08
CA LEU A 79 -19.58 4.31 -6.65
C LEU A 79 -20.71 5.32 -6.41
N THR A 80 -21.80 4.84 -5.81
CA THR A 80 -22.82 5.72 -5.21
C THR A 80 -22.22 6.51 -4.05
N GLN A 81 -22.80 7.67 -3.72
CA GLN A 81 -22.27 8.58 -2.70
C GLN A 81 -21.94 7.87 -1.38
N ASP A 82 -22.86 7.04 -0.87
CA ASP A 82 -22.68 6.29 0.38
C ASP A 82 -21.53 5.28 0.30
N LYS A 83 -21.39 4.59 -0.85
CA LYS A 83 -20.29 3.64 -1.07
C LYS A 83 -18.93 4.34 -1.15
N ARG A 84 -18.87 5.58 -1.64
CA ARG A 84 -17.60 6.36 -1.67
C ARG A 84 -17.11 6.62 -0.26
N VAL A 85 -17.99 7.10 0.62
CA VAL A 85 -17.64 7.40 2.02
C VAL A 85 -17.20 6.14 2.74
N LEU A 86 -17.93 5.03 2.56
CA LEU A 86 -17.56 3.74 3.16
C LEU A 86 -16.18 3.27 2.69
N TRP A 87 -15.86 3.40 1.40
CA TRP A 87 -14.53 3.05 0.90
C TRP A 87 -13.42 3.95 1.44
N VAL A 88 -13.67 5.25 1.60
CA VAL A 88 -12.70 6.16 2.22
C VAL A 88 -12.40 5.74 3.66
N ILE A 89 -13.44 5.40 4.43
CA ILE A 89 -13.29 4.89 5.79
C ILE A 89 -12.50 3.57 5.77
N LEU A 90 -12.87 2.62 4.90
CA LEU A 90 -12.15 1.35 4.78
C LEU A 90 -10.68 1.54 4.37
N LEU A 91 -10.38 2.45 3.45
CA LEU A 91 -8.99 2.72 3.03
C LEU A 91 -8.18 3.36 4.16
N PHE A 92 -8.81 4.21 4.96
CA PHE A 92 -8.15 4.87 6.09
C PHE A 92 -7.87 3.90 7.24
N PHE A 93 -8.86 3.10 7.65
CA PHE A 93 -8.75 2.18 8.79
C PHE A 93 -8.27 0.77 8.43
N GLY A 94 -8.69 0.25 7.29
CA GLY A 94 -8.31 -1.07 6.76
C GLY A 94 -6.97 -1.05 6.01
N SER A 95 -6.38 0.14 5.82
CA SER A 95 -5.02 0.33 5.33
C SER A 95 -4.74 -0.50 4.07
N PHE A 96 -3.65 -1.27 4.09
CA PHE A 96 -3.17 -2.12 3.01
C PHE A 96 -4.21 -3.12 2.48
N ILE A 97 -4.96 -3.80 3.36
CA ILE A 97 -5.92 -4.83 2.96
C ILE A 97 -7.06 -4.18 2.17
N ALA A 98 -7.61 -3.07 2.69
CA ALA A 98 -8.66 -2.33 1.99
C ALA A 98 -8.19 -1.80 0.64
N ALA A 99 -6.94 -1.35 0.52
CA ALA A 99 -6.36 -0.90 -0.74
C ALA A 99 -6.28 -2.01 -1.79
N ILE A 100 -5.87 -3.24 -1.40
CA ILE A 100 -5.85 -4.40 -2.30
C ILE A 100 -7.28 -4.73 -2.79
N VAL A 101 -8.24 -4.82 -1.87
CA VAL A 101 -9.63 -5.15 -2.22
C VAL A 101 -10.22 -4.07 -3.13
N TYR A 102 -9.96 -2.79 -2.82
CA TYR A 102 -10.40 -1.67 -3.66
C TYR A 102 -9.81 -1.76 -5.06
N TRP A 103 -8.51 -2.02 -5.17
CA TRP A 103 -7.82 -2.18 -6.46
C TRP A 103 -8.45 -3.29 -7.29
N ALA A 104 -8.67 -4.47 -6.70
CA ALA A 104 -9.25 -5.62 -7.41
C ALA A 104 -10.67 -5.34 -7.95
N ASN A 105 -11.48 -4.58 -7.21
CA ASN A 105 -12.88 -4.31 -7.58
C ASN A 105 -13.04 -3.13 -8.55
N TYR A 106 -12.25 -2.07 -8.39
CA TYR A 106 -12.51 -0.79 -9.07
C TYR A 106 -11.41 -0.33 -10.02
N ILE A 107 -10.19 -0.86 -9.90
CA ILE A 107 -9.07 -0.55 -10.79
C ILE A 107 -8.85 -1.68 -11.79
N TRP A 108 -8.84 -2.93 -11.33
CA TRP A 108 -8.61 -4.10 -12.18
C TRP A 108 -9.84 -4.52 -12.99
N ARG A 109 -11.02 -4.59 -12.35
CA ARG A 109 -12.26 -5.00 -13.01
C ARG A 109 -12.96 -3.79 -13.64
N VAL A 110 -12.83 -3.64 -14.96
CA VAL A 110 -13.78 -2.85 -15.77
C VAL A 110 -15.06 -3.68 -15.87
N PRO A 111 -16.25 -3.16 -15.50
CA PRO A 111 -17.47 -3.94 -15.63
C PRO A 111 -17.74 -4.17 -17.12
N PRO A 112 -18.30 -5.32 -17.51
CA PRO A 112 -18.76 -5.53 -18.89
C PRO A 112 -19.67 -4.35 -19.25
N THR A 113 -19.45 -3.74 -20.41
CA THR A 113 -20.44 -2.90 -21.05
C THR A 113 -21.66 -3.80 -21.24
N GLU A 114 -22.71 -3.62 -20.44
CA GLU A 114 -24.01 -4.22 -20.76
C GLU A 114 -24.39 -3.64 -22.14
N ALA A 115 -24.48 -4.56 -23.11
CA ALA A 115 -24.81 -4.31 -24.51
C ALA A 115 -26.33 -4.24 -24.70
#